data_AF-A0A3B9VFD3-F1
#
_entry.id   AF-A0A3B9VFD3-F1
#
_cell.length_a   1.000
_cell.length_b   1.000
_cell.length_c   1.000
_cell.angle_alpha   90.00
_cell.angle_beta   90.00
_cell.angle_gamma   90.00
#
_symmetry.space_group_name_H-M   'P 1'
#
loop_
_entity.id
_entity.type
_entity.pdbx_description
1 polymer ?
#
loop_
_entity_poly.entity_id
_entity_poly.type
_entity_poly.pdbx_seq_one_letter_code
_entity_poly.pdbx_strand_id
1 'polypeptide(L)' 'MNIGKLKLGNTPRIAAVILDGEDKKAIAAAKRDGADLLELRIDCFKRQDTDYIRKIIKDVRTEKLPVIATIRSEAE' A
#
# COMPACT_ATOMS: atom_id res chain seq x y z
N MET A 1 -9.87 -7.60 -14.70
CA MET A 1 -9.59 -6.21 -14.24
C MET A 1 -8.09 -6.10 -13.98
N ASN A 2 -7.48 -4.94 -14.21
CA ASN A 2 -6.04 -4.72 -13.96
C ASN A 2 -5.82 -3.54 -13.00
N ILE A 3 -4.82 -3.64 -12.13
CA ILE A 3 -4.29 -2.51 -11.33
C ILE A 3 -2.82 -2.34 -11.73
N GLY A 4 -2.54 -1.29 -12.53
CA GLY A 4 -1.25 -1.17 -13.19
C GLY A 4 -0.98 -2.38 -14.11
N LYS A 5 0.12 -3.11 -13.85
CA LYS A 5 0.46 -4.34 -14.59
C LYS A 5 -0.11 -5.62 -13.94
N LEU A 6 -0.71 -5.51 -12.75
CA LEU A 6 -1.24 -6.67 -12.02
C LEU A 6 -2.64 -7.02 -12.53
N LYS A 7 -2.83 -8.29 -12.94
CA LYS A 7 -4.13 -8.82 -13.39
C LYS A 7 -4.87 -9.50 -12.24
N LEU A 8 -6.12 -9.07 -12.02
CA LEU A 8 -7.06 -9.64 -11.05
C LEU A 8 -8.07 -10.57 -11.74
N GLY A 9 -8.54 -11.58 -10.99
CA GLY A 9 -9.65 -12.47 -11.37
C GLY A 9 -9.26 -13.92 -11.76
N ASN A 10 -7.98 -14.18 -12.04
CA ASN A 10 -7.53 -15.53 -12.41
C ASN A 10 -6.93 -16.31 -11.23
N THR A 11 -6.32 -15.61 -10.28
CA THR A 11 -5.70 -16.17 -9.07
C THR A 11 -5.85 -15.16 -7.94
N PRO A 12 -5.97 -15.59 -6.67
CA PRO A 12 -5.85 -14.69 -5.53
C PRO A 12 -4.54 -13.92 -5.59
N ARG A 13 -4.59 -12.66 -5.17
CA ARG A 13 -3.43 -11.77 -5.07
C ARG A 13 -3.20 -11.41 -3.62
N ILE A 14 -1.94 -11.21 -3.26
CA ILE A 14 -1.53 -10.89 -1.88
C ILE A 14 -1.27 -9.39 -1.80
N ALA A 15 -1.98 -8.71 -0.90
CA ALA A 15 -1.72 -7.32 -0.54
C ALA A 15 -0.98 -7.27 0.79
N ALA A 16 0.14 -6.56 0.83
CA ALA A 16 0.79 -6.20 2.10
C ALA A 16 0.25 -4.87 2.61
N VAL A 17 -0.15 -4.82 3.88
CA VAL A 17 -0.68 -3.62 4.52
C VAL A 17 0.46 -2.76 5.04
N ILE A 18 0.42 -1.49 4.69
CA ILE A 18 1.35 -0.46 5.14
C ILE A 18 0.60 0.45 6.12
N LEU A 19 1.09 0.44 7.37
CA LEU A 19 0.60 1.27 8.46
C LEU A 19 1.52 2.48 8.66
N ASP A 20 1.14 3.34 9.61
CA ASP A 20 1.94 4.50 9.95
C ASP A 20 3.31 4.13 10.50
N GLY A 21 4.34 4.88 10.08
CA GLY A 21 5.71 4.69 10.56
C GLY A 21 6.47 3.51 9.97
N GLU A 22 5.86 2.72 9.07
CA GLU A 22 6.58 1.68 8.32
C GLU A 22 7.69 2.29 7.46
N ASP A 23 8.90 1.73 7.57
CA ASP A 23 10.07 2.24 6.86
C ASP A 23 10.22 1.60 5.46
N LYS A 24 11.16 2.14 4.67
CA LYS A 24 11.44 1.62 3.31
C LYS A 24 11.89 0.15 3.31
N LYS A 25 12.52 -0.32 4.39
CA LYS A 25 13.00 -1.71 4.48
C LYS A 25 11.82 -2.66 4.68
N ALA A 26 10.84 -2.30 5.50
CA ALA A 26 9.61 -3.06 5.68
C ALA A 26 8.82 -3.18 4.36
N ILE A 27 8.69 -2.07 3.63
CA ILE A 27 8.00 -2.06 2.32
C ILE A 27 8.76 -2.93 1.29
N ALA A 28 10.10 -2.85 1.26
CA ALA A 28 10.90 -3.69 0.37
C ALA A 28 10.83 -5.19 0.76
N ALA A 29 10.77 -5.49 2.06
CA ALA A 29 10.60 -6.85 2.55
C ALA A 29 9.26 -7.44 2.10
N ALA A 30 8.16 -6.67 2.17
CA ALA A 30 6.85 -7.13 1.70
C ALA A 30 6.88 -7.62 0.23
N LYS A 31 7.57 -6.88 -0.64
CA LYS A 31 7.77 -7.30 -2.04
C LYS A 31 8.58 -8.59 -2.15
N ARG A 32 9.69 -8.68 -1.43
CA ARG A 32 10.56 -9.86 -1.42
C ARG A 32 9.81 -11.10 -0.91
N ASP A 33 8.92 -10.91 0.05
CA ASP A 33 8.17 -11.97 0.72
C ASP A 33 6.90 -12.37 -0.06
N GLY A 34 6.66 -11.78 -1.24
CA GLY A 34 5.67 -12.23 -2.22
C GLY A 34 4.43 -11.36 -2.38
N ALA A 35 4.41 -10.13 -1.85
CA ALA A 35 3.29 -9.23 -2.07
C ALA A 35 3.13 -8.86 -3.56
N ASP A 36 1.92 -9.03 -4.10
CA ASP A 36 1.56 -8.61 -5.46
C ASP A 36 1.23 -7.11 -5.53
N LEU A 37 0.74 -6.54 -4.43
CA LEU A 37 0.39 -5.12 -4.29
C LEU A 37 0.56 -4.65 -2.84
N LEU A 38 0.48 -3.34 -2.65
CA LEU A 38 0.54 -2.69 -1.34
C LEU A 38 -0.80 -2.01 -1.04
N GLU A 39 -1.26 -2.08 0.21
CA GLU A 39 -2.39 -1.31 0.72
C GLU A 39 -1.89 -0.26 1.72
N LEU A 40 -2.22 1.01 1.50
CA LEU A 40 -2.00 2.08 2.46
C LEU A 40 -3.26 2.29 3.28
N ARG A 41 -3.23 1.91 4.56
CA ARG A 41 -4.32 2.18 5.52
C ARG A 41 -4.15 3.57 6.10
N ILE A 42 -4.58 4.56 5.32
CA ILE A 42 -4.45 5.99 5.65
C ILE A 42 -5.19 6.33 6.95
N ASP A 43 -6.31 5.64 7.22
CA ASP A 43 -7.06 5.78 8.46
C ASP A 43 -6.23 5.46 9.72
N CYS A 44 -5.18 4.64 9.59
CA CYS A 44 -4.28 4.30 10.69
C CYS A 44 -3.11 5.29 10.86
N PHE A 45 -3.01 6.33 10.02
CA PHE A 45 -1.91 7.30 10.09
C PHE A 45 -2.17 8.36 11.16
N LYS A 46 -1.15 8.65 11.98
CA LYS A 46 -1.20 9.73 12.98
C LYS A 46 -1.37 11.11 12.34
N ARG A 47 -0.91 11.26 11.10
CA ARG A 47 -1.08 12.46 10.29
C ARG A 47 -1.74 12.08 8.96
N GLN A 48 -2.81 12.78 8.62
CA GLN A 48 -3.59 12.51 7.40
C GLN A 48 -3.65 13.74 6.47
N ASP A 49 -2.84 14.76 6.75
CA ASP A 49 -2.73 15.92 5.87
C ASP A 49 -2.17 15.53 4.49
N THR A 50 -2.67 16.20 3.44
CA THR A 50 -2.38 15.83 2.05
C THR A 50 -0.88 15.81 1.75
N ASP A 51 -0.08 16.71 2.34
CA ASP A 51 1.35 16.79 2.12
C ASP A 51 2.08 15.58 2.71
N TYR A 52 1.71 15.18 3.92
CA TYR A 52 2.22 13.98 4.57
C TYR A 52 1.87 12.71 3.77
N ILE A 53 0.60 12.55 3.38
CA ILE A 53 0.16 11.40 2.58
C ILE A 53 0.88 11.36 1.22
N ARG A 54 1.04 12.52 0.58
CA ARG A 54 1.76 12.62 -0.70
C ARG A 54 3.23 12.20 -0.57
N LYS A 55 3.88 12.52 0.54
CA LYS A 55 5.25 12.07 0.83
C LYS A 55 5.31 10.54 0.93
N ILE A 56 4.43 9.93 1.72
CA ILE A 56 4.37 8.47 1.87
C ILE A 56 4.11 7.78 0.53
N ILE A 57 3.13 8.25 -0.25
CA ILE A 57 2.81 7.67 -1.56
C ILE A 57 4.03 7.70 -2.49
N LYS A 58 4.82 8.79 -2.47
CA LYS A 58 6.05 8.87 -3.27
C LYS A 58 7.09 7.85 -2.82
N ASP A 59 7.27 7.68 -1.52
CA ASP A 59 8.23 6.73 -0.96
C ASP A 59 7.82 5.28 -1.27
N VAL A 60 6.54 4.93 -1.12
CA VAL A 60 6.04 3.56 -1.36
C VAL A 60 6.11 3.19 -2.85
N ARG A 61 5.90 4.15 -3.75
CA ARG A 61 5.93 3.92 -5.20
C ARG A 61 7.31 3.52 -5.74
N THR A 62 8.40 3.67 -4.98
CA THR A 62 9.74 3.24 -5.42
C THR A 62 9.83 1.73 -5.62
N GLU A 63 9.01 0.95 -4.92
CA GLU A 63 9.02 -0.51 -4.99
C GLU A 63 8.39 -1.10 -6.26
N LYS A 64 7.78 -0.25 -7.11
CA LYS A 64 7.12 -0.62 -8.37
C LYS A 64 5.98 -1.65 -8.23
N LEU A 65 5.47 -1.85 -7.02
CA LEU A 65 4.22 -2.57 -6.79
C LEU A 65 3.03 -1.62 -7.02
N PRO A 66 1.89 -2.12 -7.52
CA PRO A 66 0.63 -1.39 -7.47
C PRO A 66 0.29 -1.03 -6.02
N VAL A 67 -0.34 0.12 -5.82
CA VAL A 67 -0.72 0.62 -4.50
C VAL A 67 -2.21 0.94 -4.50
N ILE A 68 -2.92 0.46 -3.49
CA ILE A 68 -4.29 0.87 -3.17
C ILE A 68 -4.23 1.73 -1.91
N ALA A 69 -4.92 2.87 -1.94
CA ALA A 69 -5.10 3.71 -0.77
C ALA A 69 -6.48 3.45 -0.19
N THR A 70 -6.52 3.14 1.11
CA THR A 70 -7.75 2.81 1.84
C THR A 70 -7.91 3.79 2.99
N ILE A 71 -9.09 4.40 3.07
CA ILE A 71 -9.58 5.09 4.27
C ILE A 71 -10.75 4.24 4.76
N ARG A 72 -10.51 3.45 5.80
CA ARG A 72 -11.53 2.59 6.42
C ARG A 72 -12.38 3.40 7.40
N SER A 73 -13.70 3.29 7.30
CA SER A 73 -14.61 3.85 8.31
C SER A 73 -14.63 2.95 9.56
N GLU A 74 -15.00 3.48 10.73
CA GLU A 74 -15.09 2.65 11.95
C GLU A 74 -16.19 1.58 11.87
N ALA A 75 -17.19 1.77 11.02
CA ALA A 75 -18.35 0.88 10.89
C ALA A 75 -18.11 -0.31 9.94
N GLU A 76 -17.02 -0.31 9.17
CA GLU A 76 -16.67 -1.30 8.13
C GLU A 76 -15.26 -1.85 8.34
#